data_AF-A0A0P0BV35-F1
#
_entry.id   AF-A0A0P0BV35-F1
#
_cell.length_a   1.000
_cell.length_b   1.000
_cell.length_c   1.000
_cell.angle_alpha   90.00
_cell.angle_beta   90.00
_cell.angle_gamma   90.00
#
_symmetry.space_group_name_H-M   'P 1'
#
loop_
_entity.id
_entity.type
_entity.pdbx_description
1 polymer ?
#
loop_
_entity_poly.entity_id
_entity_poly.type
_entity_poly.pdbx_seq_one_letter_code
_entity_poly.pdbx_strand_id
1 'polypeptide(L)'
;LEAKPLLHLQDLKLTASLTNDYQKGSLQVEADIAYRLPNASFKLELRDSAGDLVAEKVGPIRSEKLEFSLADLPVDAWSAEKPNLYQVRLYLYQAGSLLEVSRQEVGFRNFELKDGIMYLNG
;
A
#
# COMPACT_ATOMS: atom_id res chain seq x y z
N LEU A 1 22.48 9.98 15.23
CA LEU A 1 21.05 10.08 15.57
C LEU A 1 20.35 10.70 14.37
N GLU A 2 19.48 9.94 13.68
CA GLU A 2 18.58 10.53 12.69
C GLU A 2 17.45 11.26 13.44
N ALA A 3 17.27 12.55 13.14
CA ALA A 3 16.11 13.30 13.61
C ALA A 3 14.94 12.97 12.70
N LYS A 4 14.02 12.10 13.15
CA LYS A 4 12.75 11.85 12.44
C LYS A 4 11.84 13.09 12.57
N PRO A 5 11.13 13.50 11.50
CA PRO A 5 10.13 14.56 11.59
C PRO A 5 9.07 14.26 12.67
N LEU A 6 8.42 15.30 13.20
CA LEU A 6 7.36 15.11 14.19
C LEU A 6 6.21 14.25 13.63
N LEU A 7 5.78 14.46 12.39
CA LEU A 7 4.88 13.54 11.70
C LEU A 7 5.70 12.54 10.88
N HIS A 8 5.72 11.27 11.27
CA HIS A 8 6.45 10.23 10.52
C HIS A 8 5.75 8.88 10.56
N LEU A 9 6.06 8.02 9.59
CA LEU A 9 5.57 6.65 9.57
C LEU A 9 6.30 5.79 10.62
N GLN A 10 5.55 5.12 11.49
CA GLN A 10 6.08 4.15 12.46
C GLN A 10 6.04 2.73 11.92
N ASP A 11 4.89 2.33 11.38
CA ASP A 11 4.67 1.02 10.77
C ASP A 11 3.78 1.14 9.53
N LEU A 12 4.03 0.30 8.54
CA LEU A 12 3.22 0.21 7.33
C LEU A 12 3.08 -1.26 6.95
N LYS A 13 1.84 -1.73 7.04
CA LYS A 13 1.43 -3.05 6.60
C LYS A 13 0.57 -2.94 5.35
N LEU A 14 1.01 -3.66 4.32
CA LEU A 14 0.34 -3.74 3.03
C LEU A 14 -0.08 -5.18 2.77
N THR A 15 -1.37 -5.39 2.53
CA THR A 15 -1.90 -6.69 2.10
C THR A 15 -2.40 -6.57 0.67
N ALA A 16 -1.67 -7.16 -0.28
CA ALA A 16 -2.00 -7.16 -1.69
C ALA A 16 -2.55 -8.54 -2.09
N SER A 17 -3.86 -8.62 -2.27
CA SER A 17 -4.56 -9.87 -2.61
C SER A 17 -5.27 -9.75 -3.96
N LEU A 18 -5.59 -10.89 -4.53
CA LEU A 18 -6.36 -11.03 -5.75
C LEU A 18 -7.83 -11.32 -5.40
N THR A 19 -8.74 -10.72 -6.16
CA THR A 19 -10.19 -10.83 -6.04
C THR A 19 -10.80 -11.12 -7.41
N ASN A 20 -12.11 -11.42 -7.45
CA ASN A 20 -12.86 -11.67 -8.68
C ASN A 20 -12.18 -12.74 -9.57
N ASP A 21 -12.04 -13.96 -9.04
CA ASP A 21 -11.38 -15.10 -9.69
C ASP A 21 -9.97 -14.77 -10.23
N TYR A 22 -9.20 -14.06 -9.39
CA TYR A 22 -7.83 -13.63 -9.65
C TYR A 22 -7.64 -12.60 -10.78
N GLN A 23 -8.70 -11.92 -11.19
CA GLN A 23 -8.65 -10.93 -12.29
C GLN A 23 -8.49 -9.48 -11.80
N LYS A 24 -8.65 -9.22 -10.50
CA LYS A 24 -8.56 -7.89 -9.90
C LYS A 24 -7.70 -7.92 -8.66
N GLY A 25 -7.06 -6.79 -8.35
CA GLY A 25 -6.30 -6.61 -7.11
C GLY A 25 -7.08 -5.85 -6.05
N SER A 26 -6.79 -6.17 -4.79
CA SER A 26 -7.14 -5.38 -3.62
C SER A 26 -5.88 -5.07 -2.82
N LEU A 27 -5.65 -3.81 -2.51
CA LEU A 27 -4.59 -3.36 -1.62
C LEU A 27 -5.21 -2.81 -0.33
N GLN A 28 -5.05 -3.55 0.76
CA GLN A 28 -5.36 -3.06 2.10
C GLN A 28 -4.12 -2.40 2.70
N VAL A 29 -4.33 -1.22 3.28
CA VAL A 29 -3.30 -0.37 3.87
C VAL A 29 -3.64 -0.15 5.33
N GLU A 30 -2.71 -0.50 6.20
CA GLU A 30 -2.72 -0.18 7.62
C GLU A 30 -1.40 0.56 7.93
N ALA A 31 -1.49 1.81 8.40
CA ALA A 31 -0.31 2.61 8.71
C ALA A 31 -0.45 3.27 10.09
N ASP A 32 0.59 3.13 10.91
CA ASP A 32 0.73 3.82 12.19
C ASP A 32 1.63 5.04 11.99
N ILE A 33 1.12 6.21 12.36
CA ILE A 33 1.74 7.52 12.16
C ILE A 33 2.04 8.13 13.52
N ALA A 34 3.30 8.46 13.74
CA ALA A 34 3.72 9.15 14.94
C ALA A 34 3.16 10.58 14.97
N TYR A 35 2.58 10.96 16.11
CA TYR A 35 2.12 12.30 16.45
C TYR A 35 1.09 12.88 15.48
N ARG A 36 -0.13 13.10 15.97
CA ARG A 36 -1.12 13.86 15.19
C ARG A 36 -0.78 15.35 15.13
N LEU A 37 -0.48 15.86 13.93
CA LEU A 37 -0.33 17.30 13.68
C LEU A 37 -1.59 17.91 13.03
N PRO A 38 -1.92 19.18 13.31
CA PRO A 38 -2.98 19.91 12.61
C PRO A 38 -2.68 20.00 11.11
N ASN A 39 -3.73 19.98 10.27
CA ASN A 39 -3.63 20.07 8.81
C ASN A 39 -2.69 19.02 8.18
N ALA A 40 -2.57 17.84 8.81
CA ALA A 40 -1.84 16.72 8.26
C ALA A 40 -2.68 15.98 7.22
N SER A 41 -2.04 15.52 6.14
CA SER A 41 -2.68 14.76 5.07
C SER A 41 -1.73 13.72 4.50
N PHE A 42 -2.28 12.72 3.82
CA PHE A 42 -1.50 11.71 3.12
C PHE A 42 -1.87 11.67 1.63
N LYS A 43 -0.93 11.19 0.83
CA LYS A 43 -1.18 10.65 -0.51
C LYS A 43 -0.60 9.25 -0.57
N LEU A 44 -1.35 8.29 -1.09
CA LEU A 44 -0.85 6.96 -1.44
C LEU A 44 -0.93 6.78 -2.94
N GLU A 45 0.15 6.30 -3.55
CA GLU A 45 0.20 5.91 -4.95
C GLU A 45 0.57 4.44 -5.05
N LEU A 46 -0.13 3.71 -5.91
CA LEU A 46 0.26 2.42 -6.43
C LEU A 46 0.76 2.61 -7.87
N ARG A 47 2.00 2.21 -8.14
CA ARG A 47 2.62 2.31 -9.46
C ARG A 47 3.09 0.96 -9.95
N ASP A 48 3.07 0.74 -11.25
CA ASP A 48 3.61 -0.47 -11.86
C ASP A 48 5.15 -0.42 -11.99
N SER A 49 5.72 -1.44 -12.63
CA SER A 49 7.17 -1.56 -12.85
C SER A 49 7.74 -0.54 -13.84
N ALA A 50 6.92 0.00 -14.76
CA ALA A 50 7.29 1.10 -15.64
C ALA A 50 7.25 2.46 -14.90
N GLY A 51 6.59 2.49 -13.74
CA GLY A 51 6.40 3.68 -12.91
C GLY A 51 5.07 4.40 -13.20
N ASP A 52 4.21 3.82 -14.03
CA ASP A 52 2.91 4.38 -14.37
C ASP A 52 1.95 4.25 -13.17
N LEU A 53 1.07 5.24 -13.03
CA LEU A 53 0.12 5.30 -11.91
C LEU A 53 -1.04 4.33 -12.16
N VAL A 54 -1.19 3.34 -11.27
CA VAL A 54 -2.30 2.38 -11.29
C VAL A 54 -3.48 2.92 -10.49
N ALA A 55 -3.21 3.43 -9.28
CA ALA A 55 -4.23 3.99 -8.41
C ALA A 55 -3.63 4.99 -7.43
N GLU A 56 -4.46 5.92 -6.95
CA GLU A 56 -4.09 6.82 -5.87
C GLU A 56 -5.21 7.04 -4.86
N LYS A 57 -4.82 7.44 -3.64
CA LYS A 57 -5.74 7.95 -2.61
C LYS A 57 -5.12 9.13 -1.91
N VAL A 58 -5.90 10.18 -1.73
CA VAL A 58 -5.53 11.35 -0.92
C VAL A 58 -6.55 11.52 0.20
N GLY A 59 -6.09 11.90 1.39
CA GLY A 59 -6.98 12.15 2.51
C GLY A 59 -6.33 12.88 3.67
N PRO A 60 -7.15 13.45 4.58
CA PRO A 60 -6.65 14.03 5.82
C PRO A 60 -6.20 12.92 6.78
N ILE A 61 -5.17 13.20 7.58
CA ILE A 61 -4.77 12.35 8.71
C ILE A 61 -5.56 12.81 9.94
N ARG A 62 -6.59 12.04 10.30
CA ARG A 62 -7.51 12.37 11.40
C ARG A 62 -7.15 11.69 12.73
N SER A 63 -6.36 10.63 12.65
CA SER A 63 -5.88 9.80 13.75
C SER A 63 -4.44 9.37 13.46
N GLU A 64 -3.75 8.90 14.48
CA GLU A 64 -2.41 8.28 14.37
C GLU A 64 -2.45 6.91 13.68
N LYS A 65 -3.64 6.44 13.30
CA LYS A 65 -3.83 5.24 12.50
C LYS A 65 -4.56 5.58 11.20
N LEU A 66 -4.05 5.08 10.07
CA LEU A 66 -4.72 5.09 8.77
C LEU A 66 -5.08 3.67 8.37
N GLU A 67 -6.35 3.45 8.04
CA GLU A 67 -6.85 2.19 7.52
C GLU A 67 -7.77 2.45 6.33
N PHE A 68 -7.47 1.83 5.19
CA PHE A 68 -8.31 1.86 4.00
C PHE A 68 -7.93 0.76 3.02
N SER A 69 -8.77 0.57 2.00
CA SER A 69 -8.46 -0.29 0.86
C SER A 69 -8.60 0.44 -0.47
N LEU A 70 -7.86 -0.06 -1.46
CA LEU A 70 -8.06 0.19 -2.89
C LEU A 70 -8.50 -1.13 -3.51
N ALA A 71 -9.70 -1.17 -4.09
CA ALA A 71 -10.29 -2.37 -4.68
C ALA A 71 -10.34 -2.29 -6.21
N ASP A 72 -10.67 -3.41 -6.85
CA ASP A 72 -10.87 -3.55 -8.30
C ASP A 72 -9.70 -3.06 -9.16
N LEU A 73 -8.48 -3.20 -8.62
CA LEU A 73 -7.27 -2.70 -9.25
C LEU A 73 -6.94 -3.51 -10.51
N PRO A 74 -6.57 -2.84 -11.63
CA PRO A 74 -6.15 -3.51 -12.86
C PRO A 74 -4.68 -3.92 -12.74
N VAL A 75 -4.42 -4.99 -12.01
CA VAL A 75 -3.07 -5.48 -11.70
C VAL A 75 -2.89 -6.91 -12.16
N ASP A 76 -1.66 -7.25 -12.56
CA ASP A 76 -1.27 -8.60 -12.87
C ASP A 76 -0.88 -9.35 -11.60
N ALA A 77 -1.25 -10.63 -11.54
CA ALA A 77 -0.89 -11.52 -10.45
C ALA A 77 0.63 -11.72 -10.36
N TRP A 78 1.14 -11.76 -9.14
CA TRP A 78 2.52 -12.16 -8.87
C TRP A 78 2.62 -13.69 -8.78
N SER A 79 3.66 -14.26 -9.40
CA SER A 79 4.13 -15.62 -9.16
C SER A 79 5.65 -15.69 -9.26
N ALA A 80 6.26 -16.82 -8.89
CA ALA A 80 7.69 -17.04 -9.09
C ALA A 80 8.09 -17.04 -10.58
N GLU A 81 7.17 -17.42 -11.48
CA GLU A 81 7.38 -17.40 -12.94
C GLU A 81 7.14 -16.02 -13.55
N LYS A 82 6.20 -15.25 -12.98
CA LYS A 82 5.83 -13.90 -13.42
C LYS A 82 5.88 -12.96 -12.21
N PRO A 83 7.07 -12.41 -11.88
CA PRO A 83 7.26 -11.61 -10.68
C PRO A 83 6.76 -10.17 -10.86
N ASN A 84 5.46 -10.00 -11.16
CA ASN A 84 4.83 -8.70 -11.32
C ASN A 84 4.82 -7.96 -9.98
N LEU A 85 5.69 -6.95 -9.86
CA LEU A 85 5.81 -6.12 -8.67
C LEU A 85 5.28 -4.71 -8.94
N TYR A 86 4.61 -4.19 -7.92
CA TYR A 86 4.09 -2.85 -7.88
C TYR A 86 4.71 -2.09 -6.71
N GLN A 87 4.80 -0.79 -6.87
CA GLN A 87 5.39 0.08 -5.88
C GLN A 87 4.31 0.90 -5.20
N VAL A 88 4.23 0.76 -3.88
CA VAL A 88 3.40 1.60 -3.02
C VAL A 88 4.25 2.73 -2.48
N ARG A 89 3.79 3.97 -2.66
CA ARG A 89 4.40 5.16 -2.09
C ARG A 89 3.40 5.85 -1.17
N LEU A 90 3.75 5.99 0.10
CA LEU A 90 2.99 6.76 1.07
C LEU A 90 3.71 8.08 1.34
N TYR A 91 3.03 9.18 1.05
CA TYR A 91 3.51 10.53 1.24
C TYR A 91 2.77 11.15 2.43
N LEU A 92 3.50 11.71 3.38
CA LEU A 92 2.94 12.42 4.53
C LEU A 92 3.23 13.91 4.41
N TYR A 93 2.18 14.73 4.60
CA TYR A 93 2.24 16.18 4.49
C TYR A 93 1.75 16.84 5.77
N GLN A 94 2.26 18.04 6.06
CA GLN A 94 1.73 18.96 7.05
C GLN A 94 1.53 20.33 6.42
N ALA A 95 0.31 20.86 6.46
CA ALA A 95 -0.02 22.18 5.90
C ALA A 95 0.48 22.36 4.45
N GLY A 96 0.39 21.30 3.63
CA GLY A 96 0.84 21.28 2.24
C GLY A 96 2.34 21.02 2.02
N SER A 97 3.16 21.04 3.08
CA SER A 97 4.58 20.69 2.98
C SER A 97 4.79 19.19 3.07
N LEU A 98 5.52 18.61 2.12
CA LEU A 98 5.89 17.19 2.15
C LEU A 98 6.94 16.97 3.25
N LEU A 99 6.64 16.05 4.17
CA LEU A 99 7.53 15.73 5.30
C LEU A 99 8.22 14.38 5.13
N GLU A 100 7.51 13.37 4.63
CA GLU A 100 8.05 12.02 4.46
C GLU A 100 7.50 11.34 3.21
N VAL A 101 8.34 10.50 2.60
CA VAL A 101 7.92 9.52 1.59
C VAL A 101 8.43 8.14 2.00
N SER A 102 7.52 7.21 2.21
CA SER A 102 7.81 5.80 2.47
C SER A 102 7.49 4.97 1.23
N ARG A 103 8.29 3.97 0.92
CA ARG A 103 8.24 3.22 -0.33
C ARG A 103 8.38 1.73 -0.06
N GLN A 104 7.46 0.92 -0.56
CA GLN A 104 7.48 -0.54 -0.44
C GLN A 104 7.05 -1.19 -1.76
N GLU A 105 7.53 -2.40 -2.02
CA GLU A 105 7.11 -3.21 -3.16
C GLU A 105 6.09 -4.25 -2.70
N VAL A 106 5.08 -4.49 -3.54
CA VAL A 106 4.03 -5.49 -3.31
C VAL A 106 3.80 -6.31 -4.57
N GLY A 107 3.49 -7.59 -4.40
CA GLY A 107 3.00 -8.46 -5.47
C GLY A 107 1.62 -8.97 -5.09
N PHE A 108 0.64 -8.84 -5.99
CA PHE A 108 -0.73 -9.27 -5.74
C PHE A 108 -0.83 -10.79 -5.88
N ARG A 109 -1.12 -11.48 -4.77
CA ARG A 109 -1.20 -12.94 -4.76
C ARG A 109 -2.06 -13.46 -3.61
N ASN A 110 -2.63 -14.65 -3.78
CA ASN A 110 -3.32 -15.38 -2.72
C ASN A 110 -2.59 -16.69 -2.44
N PHE A 111 -2.48 -17.06 -1.17
CA PHE A 111 -2.09 -18.42 -0.77
C PHE A 111 -3.33 -19.14 -0.26
N GLU A 112 -3.62 -20.31 -0.83
CA GLU A 112 -4.81 -21.09 -0.50
C GLU A 112 -4.40 -22.52 -0.13
N LEU A 113 -5.05 -23.11 0.87
CA LEU A 113 -4.86 -24.52 1.21
C LEU A 113 -6.12 -25.28 0.80
N LYS A 114 -6.04 -26.13 -0.24
CA LYS A 114 -7.14 -26.99 -0.69
C LYS A 114 -6.68 -28.44 -0.58
N ASP A 115 -7.45 -29.26 0.14
CA ASP A 115 -7.15 -30.69 0.35
C ASP A 115 -5.73 -30.97 0.88
N GLY A 116 -5.21 -30.08 1.73
CA GLY A 116 -3.85 -30.18 2.30
C GLY A 116 -2.72 -29.77 1.34
N ILE A 117 -3.05 -29.33 0.13
CA ILE A 117 -2.10 -28.81 -0.86
C ILE A 117 -2.16 -27.28 -0.83
N MET A 118 -0.99 -26.64 -0.77
CA MET A 118 -0.86 -25.18 -0.82
C MET A 118 -0.79 -24.71 -2.27
N TYR A 119 -1.70 -23.84 -2.65
CA TYR A 119 -1.82 -23.22 -3.97
C TYR A 119 -1.44 -21.74 -3.90
N LEU A 120 -0.84 -21.25 -4.99
CA LEU A 120 -0.57 -19.85 -5.21
C LEU A 120 -1.51 -19.36 -6.32
N ASN A 121 -2.41 -18.44 -5.98
CA ASN A 121 -3.44 -17.89 -6.87
C ASN A 121 -4.45 -18.94 -7.38
N GLY A 122 -4.83 -19.89 -6.51
CA GLY A 122 -5.89 -20.87 -6.78
C GLY A 122 -5.43 -22.29 -6.92
#